data_AF-A0AAD8MIF8-F1
#
_entry.id   AF-A0AAD8MIF8-F1
#
_cell.length_a   1.000
_cell.length_b   1.000
_cell.length_c   1.000
_cell.angle_alpha   90.00
_cell.angle_beta   90.00
_cell.angle_gamma   90.00
#
_symmetry.space_group_name_H-M   'P 1'
#
loop_
_entity.id
_entity.type
_entity.pdbx_description
1 polymer ?
#
loop_
_entity_poly.entity_id
_entity_poly.type
_entity_poly.pdbx_seq_one_letter_code
_entity_poly.pdbx_strand_id
1 'polypeptide(L)'
;MSITHKFKTNKLIDVRIGKYDWKVEARVLNLWRGFSRTGEAFKGFNLLLLDSKRARMHAFVPGMIADEYEQKIQVGKIYYIKNFTVKKYRTEDKFRCVRNENQIILNDDTILEPLEENEASIERCWFDLYELGDLRPLSKQSTYLTDVIGVIEEHDPIGKIRNVNGVIQSQIKFKITDGSKSVQVTFWDEFDEYFTEMLKKETVYPVILIIGSARVTLWREEVILKNVGATTFYINCNHRSVVEIRKMIAQNMFSKNKLANGGKRCATIYMVKDIKNLGDDFIESHILCQVKLTKFQQLKTWCHPICTSCYERVHVLNNEETCSFCKRVVPYADKKFEVYITANDETGSMVLILEDREVRTVGYNY
;
A
#
# COMPACT_ATOMS: atom_id res chain seq x y z
N MET A 1 -49.51 1.65 5.98
CA MET A 1 -48.84 2.58 6.91
C MET A 1 -47.91 1.75 7.80
N SER A 2 -46.65 1.56 7.39
CA SER A 2 -45.66 0.91 8.25
C SER A 2 -45.09 1.95 9.19
N ILE A 3 -45.46 1.86 10.46
CA ILE A 3 -44.95 2.73 11.52
C ILE A 3 -43.52 2.25 11.82
N THR A 4 -42.52 2.79 11.14
CA THR A 4 -41.10 2.58 11.48
C THR A 4 -40.85 3.25 12.83
N HIS A 5 -40.88 2.47 13.91
CA HIS A 5 -40.34 2.90 15.19
C HIS A 5 -38.83 3.08 15.01
N LYS A 6 -38.39 4.31 14.78
CA LYS A 6 -36.96 4.66 14.79
C LYS A 6 -36.43 4.41 16.19
N PHE A 7 -35.79 3.26 16.41
CA PHE A 7 -35.14 2.97 17.68
C PHE A 7 -34.12 4.08 17.98
N LYS A 8 -34.11 4.61 19.20
CA LYS A 8 -33.12 5.61 19.60
C LYS A 8 -31.74 4.96 19.62
N THR A 9 -30.90 5.31 18.66
CA THR A 9 -29.55 4.76 18.49
C THR A 9 -28.47 5.73 18.98
N ASN A 10 -27.35 5.16 19.42
CA ASN A 10 -26.14 5.86 19.80
C ASN A 10 -25.23 6.06 18.58
N LYS A 11 -24.28 7.00 18.69
CA LYS A 11 -23.25 7.21 17.68
C LYS A 11 -21.96 6.51 18.08
N LEU A 12 -21.18 6.07 17.11
CA LEU A 12 -19.93 5.35 17.35
C LEU A 12 -18.94 6.19 18.15
N ILE A 13 -18.94 7.51 17.95
CA ILE A 13 -18.11 8.44 18.73
C ILE A 13 -18.44 8.45 20.23
N ASP A 14 -19.69 8.12 20.58
CA ASP A 14 -20.13 8.07 21.96
C ASP A 14 -19.81 6.72 22.62
N VAL A 15 -19.39 5.69 21.88
CA VAL A 15 -19.20 4.35 22.43
C VAL A 15 -17.99 4.31 23.35
N ARG A 16 -18.20 3.91 24.61
CA ARG A 16 -17.17 3.81 25.65
C ARG A 16 -17.34 2.57 26.52
N ILE A 17 -16.27 2.23 27.22
CA ILE A 17 -16.23 1.15 28.22
C ILE A 17 -17.21 1.41 29.37
N GLY A 18 -17.62 0.33 30.06
CA GLY A 18 -18.46 0.39 31.26
C GLY A 18 -19.96 0.49 31.00
N LYS A 19 -20.40 0.53 29.73
CA LYS A 19 -21.80 0.45 29.33
C LYS A 19 -22.00 -0.72 28.34
N TYR A 20 -23.06 -1.50 28.51
CA TYR A 20 -23.31 -2.74 27.75
C TYR A 20 -24.61 -2.70 26.91
N ASP A 21 -25.50 -1.73 27.14
CA ASP A 21 -26.74 -1.51 26.40
C ASP A 21 -26.56 -0.56 25.19
N TRP A 22 -25.35 -0.56 24.60
CA TRP A 22 -25.07 0.19 23.37
C TRP A 22 -25.93 -0.32 22.21
N LYS A 23 -26.47 0.62 21.43
CA LYS A 23 -27.25 0.36 20.22
C LYS A 23 -26.75 1.28 19.13
N VAL A 24 -26.18 0.76 18.06
CA VAL A 24 -25.61 1.59 16.98
C VAL A 24 -26.13 1.14 15.62
N GLU A 25 -26.25 2.09 14.70
CA GLU A 25 -26.49 1.83 13.28
C GLU A 25 -25.19 2.12 12.55
N ALA A 26 -24.63 1.12 11.88
CA ALA A 26 -23.36 1.27 11.19
C ALA A 26 -23.30 0.48 9.89
N ARG A 27 -22.65 1.08 8.88
CA ARG A 27 -22.24 0.41 7.66
C ARG A 27 -20.91 -0.31 7.87
N VAL A 28 -20.81 -1.54 7.37
CA VAL A 28 -19.53 -2.27 7.33
C VAL A 28 -18.73 -1.78 6.13
N LEU A 29 -17.65 -1.02 6.38
CA LEU A 29 -16.76 -0.51 5.33
C LEU A 29 -15.74 -1.55 4.86
N ASN A 30 -15.28 -2.41 5.76
CA ASN A 30 -14.31 -3.46 5.44
C ASN A 30 -14.43 -4.64 6.40
N LEU A 31 -14.02 -5.82 5.94
CA LEU A 31 -13.90 -7.06 6.70
C LEU A 31 -12.58 -7.73 6.35
N TRP A 32 -11.74 -8.05 7.34
CA TRP A 32 -10.46 -8.71 7.08
C TRP A 32 -9.98 -9.59 8.23
N ARG A 33 -9.17 -10.60 7.90
CA ARG A 33 -8.47 -11.43 8.89
C ARG A 33 -7.04 -10.94 9.12
N GLY A 34 -6.58 -11.09 10.35
CA GLY A 34 -5.15 -10.98 10.64
C GLY A 34 -4.44 -12.30 10.28
N PHE A 35 -3.12 -12.24 10.15
CA PHE A 35 -2.30 -13.41 9.87
C PHE A 35 -1.23 -13.57 10.95
N SER A 36 -0.91 -14.82 11.28
CA SER A 36 0.18 -15.17 12.17
C SER A 36 1.54 -14.88 11.52
N ARG A 37 2.62 -14.93 12.31
CA ARG A 37 3.99 -14.81 11.79
C ARG A 37 4.38 -15.97 10.86
N THR A 38 3.69 -17.11 10.95
CA THR A 38 3.86 -18.28 10.08
C THR A 38 2.98 -18.24 8.83
N GLY A 39 2.17 -17.18 8.66
CA GLY A 39 1.31 -16.98 7.49
C GLY A 39 -0.09 -17.61 7.62
N GLU A 40 -0.46 -18.11 8.80
CA GLU A 40 -1.78 -18.70 9.02
C GLU A 40 -2.80 -17.62 9.35
N ALA A 41 -3.95 -17.64 8.66
CA ALA A 41 -5.04 -16.73 8.95
C ALA A 41 -5.60 -16.97 10.36
N PHE A 42 -5.80 -15.91 11.13
CA PHE A 42 -6.53 -16.02 12.38
C PHE A 42 -8.00 -16.38 12.12
N LYS A 43 -8.58 -17.22 12.99
CA LYS A 43 -10.00 -17.58 12.90
C LYS A 43 -10.92 -16.38 13.05
N GLY A 44 -10.61 -15.50 14.00
CA GLY A 44 -11.35 -14.25 14.20
C GLY A 44 -11.06 -13.23 13.11
N PHE A 45 -12.01 -12.32 12.87
CA PHE A 45 -11.88 -11.27 11.86
C PHE A 45 -12.22 -9.90 12.42
N ASN A 46 -11.79 -8.89 11.68
CA ASN A 46 -11.93 -7.49 11.99
C ASN A 46 -12.96 -6.85 11.06
N LEU A 47 -13.60 -5.81 11.55
CA LEU A 47 -14.56 -5.00 10.83
C LEU A 47 -14.20 -3.53 11.00
N LEU A 48 -14.40 -2.74 9.95
CA LEU A 48 -14.40 -1.29 10.04
C LEU A 48 -15.83 -0.80 9.88
N LEU A 49 -16.38 -0.17 10.92
CA LEU A 49 -17.75 0.33 10.96
C LEU A 49 -17.78 1.84 10.73
N LEU A 50 -18.82 2.34 10.07
CA LEU A 50 -19.09 3.77 9.84
C LEU A 50 -20.52 4.10 10.25
N ASP A 51 -20.72 5.18 10.99
CA ASP A 51 -22.07 5.68 11.33
C ASP A 51 -22.49 6.91 10.52
N SER A 52 -23.73 7.35 10.74
CA SER A 52 -24.32 8.56 10.14
C SER A 52 -23.69 9.89 10.57
N LYS A 53 -22.77 9.89 11.54
CA LYS A 53 -21.95 11.04 11.93
C LYS A 53 -20.53 10.94 11.40
N ARG A 54 -20.28 10.01 10.49
CA ARG A 54 -18.98 9.74 9.87
C ARG A 54 -17.91 9.32 10.88
N ALA A 55 -18.33 8.84 12.04
CA ALA A 55 -17.42 8.25 13.00
C ALA A 55 -17.11 6.82 12.53
N ARG A 56 -15.81 6.50 12.49
CA ARG A 56 -15.33 5.16 12.18
C ARG A 56 -14.91 4.45 13.45
N MET A 57 -15.30 3.19 13.59
CA MET A 57 -14.92 2.37 14.73
C MET A 57 -14.54 0.97 14.28
N HIS A 58 -13.46 0.45 14.85
CA HIS A 58 -13.06 -0.93 14.63
C HIS A 58 -13.88 -1.86 15.52
N ALA A 59 -14.25 -2.98 14.94
CA ALA A 59 -14.90 -4.07 15.65
C ALA A 59 -14.13 -5.38 15.39
N PHE A 60 -14.12 -6.27 16.37
CA PHE A 60 -13.49 -7.58 16.29
C PHE A 60 -14.49 -8.68 16.61
N VAL A 61 -14.49 -9.73 15.79
CA VAL A 61 -15.27 -10.95 15.96
C VAL A 61 -14.33 -12.08 16.39
N PRO A 62 -14.45 -12.60 17.62
CA PRO A 62 -13.65 -13.72 18.10
C PRO A 62 -13.83 -14.98 17.26
N GLY A 63 -12.76 -15.78 17.15
CA GLY A 63 -12.73 -16.97 16.29
C GLY A 63 -13.74 -18.07 16.66
N MET A 64 -14.28 -18.08 17.88
CA MET A 64 -15.31 -19.05 18.29
C MET A 64 -16.67 -18.81 17.61
N ILE A 65 -16.97 -17.56 17.26
CA ILE A 65 -18.25 -17.15 16.65
C ILE A 65 -18.08 -16.66 15.21
N ALA A 66 -16.84 -16.63 14.71
CA ALA A 66 -16.52 -16.04 13.42
C ALA A 66 -17.31 -16.68 12.26
N ASP A 67 -17.38 -18.00 12.21
CA ASP A 67 -18.04 -18.71 11.10
C ASP A 67 -19.54 -18.38 11.00
N GLU A 68 -20.22 -18.18 12.14
CA GLU A 68 -21.63 -17.77 12.18
C GLU A 68 -21.82 -16.33 11.70
N TYR A 69 -20.95 -15.42 12.17
CA TYR A 69 -21.06 -13.99 11.82
C TYR A 69 -20.65 -13.71 10.38
N GLU A 70 -19.72 -14.46 9.81
CA GLU A 70 -19.29 -14.29 8.42
C GLU A 70 -20.41 -14.57 7.42
N GLN A 71 -21.34 -15.46 7.75
CA GLN A 71 -22.53 -15.71 6.92
C GLN A 71 -23.56 -14.57 6.99
N LYS A 72 -23.56 -13.78 8.08
CA LYS A 72 -24.53 -12.71 8.33
C LYS A 72 -24.03 -11.33 7.88
N ILE A 73 -22.72 -11.11 7.92
CA ILE A 73 -22.10 -9.81 7.66
C ILE A 73 -21.67 -9.69 6.21
N GLN A 74 -22.10 -8.62 5.56
CA GLN A 74 -21.69 -8.26 4.21
C GLN A 74 -21.09 -6.86 4.19
N VAL A 75 -19.93 -6.72 3.56
CA VAL A 75 -19.30 -5.42 3.33
C VAL A 75 -20.23 -4.54 2.50
N GLY A 76 -20.35 -3.28 2.88
CA GLY A 76 -21.23 -2.29 2.27
C GLY A 76 -22.65 -2.27 2.83
N LYS A 77 -23.11 -3.28 3.59
CA LYS A 77 -24.45 -3.28 4.19
C LYS A 77 -24.47 -2.52 5.53
N ILE A 78 -25.67 -2.05 5.89
CA ILE A 78 -25.93 -1.35 7.16
C ILE A 78 -26.56 -2.32 8.13
N TYR A 79 -26.15 -2.25 9.38
CA TYR A 79 -26.66 -3.09 10.45
C TYR A 79 -27.03 -2.25 11.67
N TYR A 80 -28.12 -2.65 12.31
CA TYR A 80 -28.40 -2.32 13.70
C TYR A 80 -27.69 -3.32 14.59
N ILE A 81 -26.79 -2.82 15.45
CA ILE A 81 -25.90 -3.63 16.28
C ILE A 81 -26.14 -3.26 17.75
N LYS A 82 -26.45 -4.25 18.59
CA LYS A 82 -26.64 -4.08 20.05
C LYS A 82 -26.03 -5.22 20.86
N ASN A 83 -25.91 -5.02 22.17
CA ASN A 83 -25.41 -6.02 23.13
C ASN A 83 -23.94 -6.44 22.92
N PHE A 84 -23.13 -5.58 22.31
CA PHE A 84 -21.70 -5.82 22.13
C PHE A 84 -20.88 -5.30 23.33
N THR A 85 -19.66 -5.82 23.47
CA THR A 85 -18.71 -5.36 24.49
C THR A 85 -17.78 -4.29 23.91
N VAL A 86 -17.35 -3.33 24.74
CA VAL A 86 -16.33 -2.33 24.36
C VAL A 86 -15.07 -2.61 25.15
N LYS A 87 -13.92 -2.67 24.47
CA LYS A 87 -12.60 -2.83 25.12
C LYS A 87 -11.65 -1.73 24.65
N LYS A 88 -10.69 -1.38 25.51
CA LYS A 88 -9.53 -0.58 25.10
C LYS A 88 -8.62 -1.40 24.20
N TYR A 89 -7.96 -0.75 23.26
CA TYR A 89 -6.80 -1.34 22.59
C TYR A 89 -5.68 -1.62 23.59
N ARG A 90 -4.95 -2.70 23.34
CA ARG A 90 -3.71 -3.02 24.03
C ARG A 90 -2.53 -2.34 23.34
N THR A 91 -1.42 -2.19 24.06
CA THR A 91 -0.21 -1.53 23.54
C THR A 91 0.42 -2.31 22.37
N GLU A 92 0.24 -3.62 22.38
CA GLU A 92 0.65 -4.55 21.34
C GLU A 92 -0.27 -4.55 20.10
N ASP A 93 -1.46 -3.94 20.16
CA ASP A 93 -2.38 -3.88 19.02
C ASP A 93 -1.83 -2.93 17.95
N LYS A 94 -1.33 -3.53 16.86
CA LYS A 94 -0.75 -2.84 15.70
C LYS A 94 -1.75 -2.77 14.54
N PHE A 95 -1.40 -2.02 13.50
CA PHE A 95 -2.18 -1.91 12.26
C PHE A 95 -3.62 -1.42 12.46
N ARG A 96 -3.84 -0.50 13.40
CA ARG A 96 -5.15 0.10 13.70
C ARG A 96 -5.56 1.05 12.57
N CYS A 97 -6.76 0.85 12.05
CA CYS A 97 -7.34 1.68 10.97
C CYS A 97 -7.85 3.03 11.46
N VAL A 98 -8.09 3.15 12.78
CA VAL A 98 -8.69 4.33 13.40
C VAL A 98 -7.91 4.72 14.66
N ARG A 99 -7.87 6.02 14.95
CA ARG A 99 -7.22 6.60 16.13
C ARG A 99 -8.16 6.69 17.33
N ASN A 100 -8.99 5.67 17.57
CA ASN A 100 -9.90 5.59 18.72
C ASN A 100 -9.30 4.68 19.80
N GLU A 101 -9.28 5.07 21.07
CA GLU A 101 -8.77 4.24 22.18
C GLU A 101 -9.53 2.94 22.39
N ASN A 102 -10.80 2.90 21.96
CA ASN A 102 -11.71 1.79 22.16
C ASN A 102 -12.01 1.05 20.84
N GLN A 103 -12.29 -0.24 20.97
CA GLN A 103 -12.79 -1.12 19.92
C GLN A 103 -14.03 -1.88 20.41
N ILE A 104 -14.89 -2.25 19.47
CA ILE A 104 -16.04 -3.11 19.73
C ILE A 104 -15.59 -4.57 19.65
N ILE A 105 -16.07 -5.40 20.58
CA ILE A 105 -15.89 -6.85 20.56
C ILE A 105 -17.27 -7.49 20.48
N LEU A 106 -17.53 -8.20 19.39
CA LEU A 106 -18.74 -8.98 19.24
C LEU A 106 -18.65 -10.25 20.09
N ASN A 107 -19.79 -10.70 20.60
CA ASN A 107 -19.93 -11.85 21.49
C ASN A 107 -21.20 -12.62 21.11
N ASP A 108 -21.47 -13.74 21.78
CA ASP A 108 -22.64 -14.59 21.53
C ASP A 108 -23.98 -13.85 21.73
N ASP A 109 -24.01 -12.85 22.61
CA ASP A 109 -25.20 -12.04 22.92
C ASP A 109 -25.42 -10.87 21.95
N THR A 110 -24.45 -10.60 21.06
CA THR A 110 -24.51 -9.47 20.13
C THR A 110 -25.58 -9.72 19.09
N ILE A 111 -26.49 -8.75 18.94
CA ILE A 111 -27.55 -8.83 17.94
C ILE A 111 -27.17 -7.93 16.78
N LEU A 112 -27.22 -8.51 15.57
CA LEU A 112 -26.88 -7.88 14.31
C LEU A 112 -28.03 -8.04 13.33
N GLU A 113 -28.83 -6.99 13.16
CA GLU A 113 -30.02 -6.97 12.29
C GLU A 113 -29.69 -6.11 11.06
N PRO A 114 -29.82 -6.64 9.82
CA PRO A 114 -29.59 -5.85 8.62
C PRO A 114 -30.64 -4.75 8.50
N LEU A 115 -30.21 -3.56 8.05
CA LEU A 115 -31.08 -2.43 7.76
C LEU A 115 -31.03 -2.10 6.27
N GLU A 116 -32.17 -1.68 5.74
CA GLU A 116 -32.28 -1.19 4.37
C GLU A 116 -31.75 0.26 4.26
N GLU A 117 -31.28 0.64 3.07
CA GLU A 117 -30.68 1.97 2.82
C GLU A 117 -31.66 3.14 3.06
N ASN A 118 -32.96 2.89 3.01
CA ASN A 118 -34.00 3.88 3.31
C ASN A 118 -34.24 4.06 4.83
N GLU A 119 -33.81 3.13 5.66
CA GLU A 119 -33.97 3.20 7.13
C GLU A 119 -32.86 4.03 7.78
N ALA A 120 -31.64 3.95 7.25
CA ALA A 120 -30.49 4.70 7.71
C ALA A 120 -29.62 5.20 6.55
N SER A 121 -29.46 6.53 6.43
CA SER A 121 -28.57 7.15 5.45
C SER A 121 -27.15 7.26 6.03
N ILE A 122 -26.29 6.31 5.68
CA ILE A 122 -24.87 6.29 6.04
C ILE A 122 -24.03 6.29 4.76
N GLU A 123 -23.00 7.14 4.67
CA GLU A 123 -22.14 7.19 3.50
C GLU A 123 -21.49 5.83 3.17
N ARG A 124 -21.16 5.60 1.90
CA ARG A 124 -20.53 4.35 1.45
C ARG A 124 -19.04 4.26 1.77
N CYS A 125 -18.40 5.40 2.02
CA CYS A 125 -16.99 5.49 2.37
C CYS A 125 -16.73 6.76 3.18
N TRP A 126 -15.71 6.72 4.03
CA TRP A 126 -15.21 7.88 4.78
C TRP A 126 -13.76 7.65 5.20
N PHE A 127 -12.94 8.70 5.17
CA PHE A 127 -11.48 8.61 5.32
C PHE A 127 -10.92 9.74 6.20
N ASP A 128 -9.82 9.46 6.88
CA ASP A 128 -8.96 10.43 7.56
C ASP A 128 -7.71 10.62 6.69
N LEU A 129 -7.85 11.42 5.63
CA LEU A 129 -6.85 11.54 4.56
C LEU A 129 -5.62 12.32 5.03
N TYR A 130 -4.45 11.74 4.82
CA TYR A 130 -3.16 12.38 5.04
C TYR A 130 -2.59 12.88 3.71
N GLU A 131 -1.93 14.02 3.77
CA GLU A 131 -1.15 14.56 2.66
C GLU A 131 0.07 13.67 2.38
N LEU A 132 0.44 13.52 1.10
CA LEU A 132 1.58 12.67 0.73
C LEU A 132 2.91 13.26 1.27
N GLY A 133 2.96 14.59 1.43
CA GLY A 133 4.01 15.34 2.11
C GLY A 133 4.41 14.76 3.46
N ASP A 134 3.40 14.40 4.26
CA ASP A 134 3.50 14.15 5.70
C ASP A 134 3.64 12.67 6.06
N LEU A 135 3.84 11.80 5.08
CA LEU A 135 3.90 10.36 5.32
C LEU A 135 5.21 9.91 5.97
N ARG A 136 6.33 10.62 5.78
CA ARG A 136 7.65 10.16 6.24
C ARG A 136 7.70 9.87 7.75
N PRO A 137 7.18 10.72 8.65
CA PRO A 137 7.10 10.40 10.08
C PRO A 137 6.30 9.12 10.39
N LEU A 138 5.26 8.83 9.62
CA LEU A 138 4.37 7.68 9.82
C LEU A 138 5.06 6.34 9.51
N SER A 139 6.15 6.35 8.74
CA SER A 139 6.98 5.16 8.49
C SER A 139 7.69 4.61 9.73
N LYS A 140 7.86 5.44 10.78
CA LYS A 140 8.59 5.10 12.01
C LYS A 140 7.73 4.36 13.04
N GLN A 141 6.46 4.13 12.72
CA GLN A 141 5.50 3.49 13.62
C GLN A 141 4.74 2.37 12.91
N SER A 142 4.22 1.43 13.70
CA SER A 142 3.43 0.29 13.20
C SER A 142 2.03 0.20 13.82
N THR A 143 1.68 1.15 14.68
CA THR A 143 0.42 1.17 15.42
C THR A 143 -0.76 1.56 14.53
N TYR A 144 -0.62 2.58 13.69
CA TYR A 144 -1.70 3.16 12.89
C TYR A 144 -1.46 2.97 11.40
N LEU A 145 -2.53 2.66 10.68
CA LEU A 145 -2.60 2.71 9.23
C LEU A 145 -3.04 4.11 8.77
N THR A 146 -2.87 4.39 7.49
CA THR A 146 -3.02 5.74 6.94
C THR A 146 -3.95 5.72 5.73
N ASP A 147 -4.91 6.62 5.69
CA ASP A 147 -5.71 6.85 4.48
C ASP A 147 -5.03 7.93 3.65
N VAL A 148 -4.94 7.73 2.33
CA VAL A 148 -4.32 8.69 1.40
C VAL A 148 -5.16 8.80 0.13
N ILE A 149 -4.99 9.91 -0.58
CA ILE A 149 -5.59 10.12 -1.89
C ILE A 149 -4.51 10.65 -2.86
N GLY A 150 -4.60 10.25 -4.12
CA GLY A 150 -3.77 10.81 -5.16
C GLY A 150 -4.23 10.41 -6.56
N VAL A 151 -3.70 11.08 -7.56
CA VAL A 151 -3.84 10.70 -8.97
C VAL A 151 -2.79 9.65 -9.28
N ILE A 152 -3.19 8.55 -9.93
CA ILE A 152 -2.25 7.52 -10.39
C ILE A 152 -1.37 8.12 -11.50
N GLU A 153 -0.06 8.08 -11.27
CA GLU A 153 0.94 8.34 -12.29
C GLU A 153 1.13 7.11 -13.19
N GLU A 154 1.83 7.24 -14.32
CA GLU A 154 2.20 6.08 -15.14
C GLU A 154 2.82 4.95 -14.28
N HIS A 155 2.34 3.73 -14.49
CA HIS A 155 2.70 2.57 -13.68
C HIS A 155 3.60 1.61 -14.46
N ASP A 156 4.49 0.93 -13.75
CA ASP A 156 5.23 -0.19 -14.32
C ASP A 156 4.25 -1.33 -14.68
N PRO A 157 4.55 -2.20 -15.66
CA PRO A 157 3.80 -3.43 -15.85
C PRO A 157 3.96 -4.33 -14.61
N ILE A 158 2.99 -5.23 -14.44
CA ILE A 158 2.97 -6.21 -13.36
C ILE A 158 4.29 -6.99 -13.36
N GLY A 159 4.96 -7.05 -12.21
CA GLY A 159 6.17 -7.83 -12.02
C GLY A 159 5.89 -9.02 -11.11
N LYS A 160 6.26 -10.23 -11.54
CA LYS A 160 6.34 -11.38 -10.62
C LYS A 160 7.72 -11.37 -9.96
N ILE A 161 7.77 -11.41 -8.63
CA ILE A 161 9.04 -11.52 -7.91
C ILE A 161 9.08 -12.78 -7.05
N ARG A 162 10.28 -13.35 -6.91
CA ARG A 162 10.53 -14.38 -5.90
C ARG A 162 11.02 -13.71 -4.63
N ASN A 163 10.32 -13.93 -3.51
CA ASN A 163 10.72 -13.38 -2.22
C ASN A 163 11.90 -14.16 -1.62
N VAL A 164 12.44 -13.67 -0.49
CA VAL A 164 13.57 -14.30 0.23
C VAL A 164 13.30 -15.74 0.69
N ASN A 165 12.03 -16.11 0.82
CA ASN A 165 11.59 -17.44 1.20
C ASN A 165 11.33 -18.34 -0.02
N GLY A 166 11.67 -17.89 -1.23
CA GLY A 166 11.49 -18.66 -2.47
C GLY A 166 10.06 -18.67 -3.03
N VAL A 167 9.12 -17.95 -2.40
CA VAL A 167 7.71 -17.88 -2.84
C VAL A 167 7.58 -16.84 -3.95
N ILE A 168 6.87 -17.20 -5.03
CA ILE A 168 6.53 -16.29 -6.12
C ILE A 168 5.37 -15.42 -5.64
N GLN A 169 5.57 -14.11 -5.64
CA GLN A 169 4.55 -13.11 -5.32
C GLN A 169 4.28 -12.24 -6.54
N SER A 170 3.00 -11.94 -6.79
CA SER A 170 2.62 -10.86 -7.68
C SER A 170 2.81 -9.53 -6.96
N GLN A 171 3.34 -8.55 -7.68
CA GLN A 171 3.29 -7.17 -7.24
C GLN A 171 2.97 -6.24 -8.41
N ILE A 172 2.26 -5.16 -8.10
CA ILE A 172 2.18 -3.97 -8.94
C ILE A 172 2.82 -2.79 -8.23
N LYS A 173 3.65 -2.06 -8.96
CA LYS A 173 4.34 -0.86 -8.51
C LYS A 173 3.90 0.32 -9.34
N PHE A 174 3.46 1.37 -8.67
CA PHE A 174 3.03 2.61 -9.30
C PHE A 174 3.22 3.77 -8.35
N LYS A 175 3.09 4.99 -8.84
CA LYS A 175 3.11 6.19 -8.00
C LYS A 175 1.74 6.84 -7.96
N ILE A 176 1.44 7.47 -6.83
CA ILE A 176 0.31 8.40 -6.72
C ILE A 176 0.85 9.79 -6.40
N THR A 177 0.21 10.82 -6.94
CA THR A 177 0.57 12.22 -6.71
C THR A 177 -0.62 13.05 -6.25
N ASP A 178 -0.38 13.99 -5.34
CA ASP A 178 -1.35 15.01 -4.94
C ASP A 178 -1.13 16.35 -5.68
N GLY A 179 -0.22 16.37 -6.66
CA GLY A 179 0.19 17.54 -7.43
C GLY A 179 1.46 18.19 -6.88
N SER A 180 1.75 18.01 -5.59
CA SER A 180 2.95 18.53 -4.93
C SER A 180 4.04 17.46 -4.75
N LYS A 181 3.63 16.24 -4.38
CA LYS A 181 4.53 15.14 -4.07
C LYS A 181 4.01 13.85 -4.67
N SER A 182 4.94 13.01 -5.10
CA SER A 182 4.64 11.66 -5.60
C SER A 182 5.18 10.62 -4.63
N VAL A 183 4.39 9.58 -4.36
CA VAL A 183 4.74 8.51 -3.42
C VAL A 183 4.56 7.16 -4.09
N GLN A 184 5.53 6.27 -3.88
CA GLN A 184 5.49 4.91 -4.40
C GLN A 184 4.45 4.08 -3.64
N VAL A 185 3.65 3.34 -4.39
CA VAL A 185 2.72 2.33 -3.90
C VAL A 185 3.18 0.97 -4.41
N THR A 186 3.13 -0.03 -3.53
CA THR A 186 3.30 -1.43 -3.91
C THR A 186 2.15 -2.25 -3.35
N PHE A 187 1.32 -2.79 -4.23
CA PHE A 187 0.33 -3.78 -3.87
C PHE A 187 0.83 -5.19 -4.18
N TRP A 188 0.43 -6.14 -3.34
CA TRP A 188 0.93 -7.51 -3.30
C TRP A 188 -0.21 -8.54 -3.39
N ASP A 189 0.11 -9.68 -3.99
CA ASP A 189 -0.71 -10.91 -3.97
C ASP A 189 -2.15 -10.64 -4.45
N GLU A 190 -3.17 -11.34 -3.95
CA GLU A 190 -4.57 -11.22 -4.42
C GLU A 190 -5.11 -9.77 -4.49
N PHE A 191 -4.61 -8.87 -3.64
CA PHE A 191 -4.99 -7.47 -3.65
C PHE A 191 -4.52 -6.75 -4.92
N ASP A 192 -3.34 -7.12 -5.45
CA ASP A 192 -2.82 -6.56 -6.69
C ASP A 192 -3.59 -7.05 -7.92
N GLU A 193 -3.98 -8.31 -7.94
CA GLU A 193 -4.74 -8.93 -9.02
C GLU A 193 -6.12 -8.26 -9.12
N TYR A 194 -6.81 -8.14 -7.97
CA TYR A 194 -8.10 -7.47 -7.88
C TYR A 194 -8.01 -5.98 -8.27
N PHE A 195 -7.01 -5.25 -7.75
CA PHE A 195 -6.79 -3.86 -8.11
C PHE A 195 -6.56 -3.67 -9.61
N THR A 196 -5.73 -4.52 -10.20
CA THR A 196 -5.41 -4.47 -11.63
C THR A 196 -6.62 -4.79 -12.50
N GLU A 197 -7.47 -5.73 -12.08
CA GLU A 197 -8.73 -6.02 -12.76
C GLU A 197 -9.68 -4.81 -12.73
N MET A 198 -9.79 -4.14 -11.58
CA MET A 198 -10.62 -2.92 -11.48
C MET A 198 -10.06 -1.77 -12.32
N LEU A 199 -8.74 -1.57 -12.34
CA LEU A 199 -8.11 -0.56 -13.20
C LEU A 199 -8.38 -0.80 -14.68
N LYS A 200 -8.42 -2.05 -15.15
CA LYS A 200 -8.73 -2.39 -16.55
C LYS A 200 -10.17 -2.05 -16.96
N LYS A 201 -11.09 -2.00 -15.99
CA LYS A 201 -12.51 -1.67 -16.20
C LYS A 201 -12.77 -0.16 -16.16
N GLU A 202 -11.79 0.62 -15.72
CA GLU A 202 -11.96 2.05 -15.54
C GLU A 202 -12.04 2.78 -16.89
N THR A 203 -12.95 3.75 -16.98
CA THR A 203 -13.16 4.54 -18.21
C THR A 203 -12.94 6.04 -17.97
N VAL A 204 -12.87 6.47 -16.71
CA VAL A 204 -12.69 7.87 -16.35
C VAL A 204 -11.22 8.15 -16.01
N TYR A 205 -10.61 9.06 -16.76
CA TYR A 205 -9.21 9.44 -16.62
C TYR A 205 -9.04 10.94 -16.34
N PRO A 206 -7.97 11.34 -15.66
CA PRO A 206 -6.94 10.48 -15.03
C PRO A 206 -7.49 9.72 -13.80
N VAL A 207 -6.90 8.58 -13.44
CA VAL A 207 -7.44 7.77 -12.33
C VAL A 207 -7.11 8.39 -10.98
N ILE A 208 -8.13 8.72 -10.17
CA ILE A 208 -7.94 9.15 -8.79
C ILE A 208 -8.17 7.95 -7.87
N LEU A 209 -7.20 7.69 -7.03
CA LEU A 209 -7.17 6.57 -6.10
C LEU A 209 -7.22 7.08 -4.66
N ILE A 210 -8.20 6.60 -3.90
CA ILE A 210 -8.12 6.62 -2.43
C ILE A 210 -7.63 5.25 -1.98
N ILE A 211 -6.60 5.23 -1.14
CA ILE A 211 -6.14 4.03 -0.46
C ILE A 211 -6.49 4.19 1.02
N GLY A 212 -7.43 3.37 1.50
CA GLY A 212 -7.79 3.31 2.91
C GLY A 212 -6.90 2.33 3.66
N SER A 213 -6.49 2.68 4.88
CA SER A 213 -5.72 1.80 5.77
C SER A 213 -4.42 1.25 5.14
N ALA A 214 -3.63 2.10 4.48
CA ALA A 214 -2.32 1.73 3.94
C ALA A 214 -1.25 1.67 5.05
N ARG A 215 -0.25 0.80 4.87
CA ARG A 215 0.97 0.80 5.70
C ARG A 215 2.04 1.68 5.07
N VAL A 216 2.51 2.67 5.83
CA VAL A 216 3.64 3.51 5.43
C VAL A 216 4.95 2.85 5.86
N THR A 217 5.91 2.75 4.96
CA THR A 217 7.25 2.18 5.21
C THR A 217 8.33 3.03 4.55
N LEU A 218 9.58 2.89 5.01
CA LEU A 218 10.76 3.43 4.34
C LEU A 218 11.51 2.30 3.65
N TRP A 219 11.93 2.52 2.41
CA TRP A 219 12.79 1.61 1.68
C TRP A 219 13.79 2.43 0.87
N ARG A 220 15.10 2.23 1.12
CA ARG A 220 16.16 3.05 0.51
C ARG A 220 15.87 4.56 0.63
N GLU A 221 15.50 5.01 1.84
CA GLU A 221 15.10 6.39 2.17
C GLU A 221 13.81 6.92 1.52
N GLU A 222 13.20 6.16 0.62
CA GLU A 222 11.94 6.51 -0.02
C GLU A 222 10.73 6.04 0.78
N VAL A 223 9.69 6.88 0.82
CA VAL A 223 8.41 6.52 1.43
C VAL A 223 7.65 5.61 0.48
N ILE A 224 7.28 4.43 0.97
CA ILE A 224 6.48 3.44 0.23
C ILE A 224 5.22 3.09 1.00
N LEU A 225 4.09 3.14 0.31
CA LEU A 225 2.79 2.65 0.75
C LEU A 225 2.63 1.18 0.35
N LYS A 226 2.19 0.36 1.30
CA LYS A 226 1.94 -1.08 1.09
C LYS A 226 0.54 -1.46 1.56
N ASN A 227 -0.06 -2.44 0.89
CA ASN A 227 -1.27 -3.07 1.40
C ASN A 227 -0.95 -3.99 2.60
N VAL A 228 -1.90 -4.07 3.51
CA VAL A 228 -2.02 -5.04 4.60
C VAL A 228 -3.47 -5.55 4.61
N GLY A 229 -3.81 -6.50 5.48
CA GLY A 229 -5.16 -7.10 5.48
C GLY A 229 -6.30 -6.08 5.57
N ALA A 230 -6.10 -4.96 6.26
CA ALA A 230 -7.14 -3.93 6.39
C ALA A 230 -7.22 -2.94 5.23
N THR A 231 -6.27 -2.98 4.28
CA THR A 231 -6.18 -2.00 3.19
C THR A 231 -7.34 -2.14 2.23
N THR A 232 -7.89 -1.01 1.78
CA THR A 232 -8.94 -0.93 0.77
C THR A 232 -8.55 0.10 -0.28
N PHE A 233 -9.11 0.00 -1.48
CA PHE A 233 -8.94 1.01 -2.51
C PHE A 233 -10.28 1.45 -3.09
N TYR A 234 -10.33 2.70 -3.54
CA TYR A 234 -11.49 3.28 -4.20
C TYR A 234 -11.02 4.09 -5.40
N ILE A 235 -11.45 3.67 -6.59
CA ILE A 235 -11.12 4.32 -7.85
C ILE A 235 -12.27 5.28 -8.21
N ASN A 236 -11.93 6.54 -8.48
CA ASN A 236 -12.86 7.57 -8.96
C ASN A 236 -14.18 7.65 -8.17
N CYS A 237 -14.14 7.35 -6.87
CA CYS A 237 -15.35 7.22 -6.08
C CYS A 237 -16.04 8.58 -5.86
N ASN A 238 -17.34 8.52 -5.57
CA ASN A 238 -18.11 9.72 -5.22
C ASN A 238 -17.74 10.22 -3.82
N HIS A 239 -16.63 10.95 -3.73
CA HIS A 239 -16.10 11.54 -2.50
C HIS A 239 -15.64 12.99 -2.75
N ARG A 240 -15.85 13.87 -1.76
CA ARG A 240 -15.54 15.31 -1.89
C ARG A 240 -14.10 15.59 -2.32
N SER A 241 -13.14 14.82 -1.80
CA SER A 241 -11.72 15.00 -2.11
C SER A 241 -11.37 14.55 -3.54
N VAL A 242 -12.13 13.62 -4.12
CA VAL A 242 -11.98 13.26 -5.54
C VAL A 242 -12.45 14.42 -6.42
N VAL A 243 -13.57 15.06 -6.07
CA VAL A 243 -14.08 16.25 -6.76
C VAL A 243 -13.09 17.42 -6.67
N GLU A 244 -12.43 17.58 -5.53
CA GLU A 244 -11.40 18.61 -5.32
C GLU A 244 -10.17 18.38 -6.19
N ILE A 245 -9.62 17.16 -6.20
CA ILE A 245 -8.51 16.81 -7.08
C ILE A 245 -8.88 17.01 -8.56
N ARG A 246 -10.11 16.68 -8.98
CA ARG A 246 -10.58 16.96 -10.35
C ARG A 246 -10.51 18.45 -10.70
N LYS A 247 -10.89 19.33 -9.77
CA LYS A 247 -10.79 20.79 -9.96
C LYS A 247 -9.33 21.24 -10.08
N MET A 248 -8.45 20.74 -9.21
CA MET A 248 -7.02 21.05 -9.25
C MET A 248 -6.36 20.61 -10.57
N ILE A 249 -6.75 19.44 -11.10
CA ILE A 249 -6.30 18.97 -12.42
C ILE A 249 -6.76 19.93 -13.53
N ALA A 250 -8.02 20.36 -13.50
CA ALA A 250 -8.55 21.33 -14.47
C ALA A 250 -7.84 22.69 -14.40
N GLN A 251 -7.30 23.05 -13.23
CA GLN A 251 -6.49 24.25 -12.99
C GLN A 251 -5.00 24.06 -13.34
N ASN A 252 -4.61 22.94 -13.95
CA ASN A 252 -3.22 22.60 -14.31
C ASN A 252 -2.26 22.55 -13.10
N MET A 253 -2.76 22.21 -11.91
CA MET A 253 -1.91 22.02 -10.71
C MET A 253 -1.16 20.68 -10.70
N PHE A 254 -1.29 19.87 -11.76
CA PHE A 254 -0.65 18.58 -11.92
C PHE A 254 0.18 18.56 -13.21
N SER A 255 1.36 17.95 -13.15
CA SER A 255 2.20 17.70 -14.33
C SER A 255 1.55 16.68 -15.27
N LYS A 256 0.96 17.17 -16.37
CA LYS A 256 0.19 16.36 -17.33
C LYS A 256 0.98 15.19 -17.92
N ASN A 257 2.30 15.31 -18.03
CA ASN A 257 3.17 14.27 -18.61
C ASN A 257 3.28 13.02 -17.74
N LYS A 258 2.94 13.10 -16.44
CA LYS A 258 3.07 11.98 -15.49
C LYS A 258 1.75 11.23 -15.27
N LEU A 259 0.61 11.76 -15.71
CA LEU A 259 -0.71 11.21 -15.38
C LEU A 259 -1.11 10.07 -16.33
N ALA A 260 -1.68 9.00 -15.77
CA ALA A 260 -2.22 7.90 -16.56
C ALA A 260 -3.45 8.35 -17.38
N ASN A 261 -3.39 8.22 -18.70
CA ASN A 261 -4.40 8.75 -19.65
C ASN A 261 -5.27 7.69 -20.36
N GLY A 262 -5.46 6.52 -19.76
CA GLY A 262 -6.45 5.52 -20.22
C GLY A 262 -6.25 4.86 -21.58
N GLY A 263 -5.32 5.37 -22.38
CA GLY A 263 -4.68 4.55 -23.40
C GLY A 263 -4.05 3.35 -22.70
N LYS A 264 -4.26 2.14 -23.23
CA LYS A 264 -3.40 0.99 -22.98
C LYS A 264 -1.99 1.37 -23.43
N ARG A 265 -1.27 2.14 -22.61
CA ARG A 265 0.18 2.16 -22.66
C ARG A 265 0.57 0.83 -22.05
N CYS A 266 0.60 -0.21 -22.90
CA CYS A 266 1.54 -1.30 -22.67
C CYS A 266 2.84 -0.61 -22.30
N ALA A 267 3.43 -1.03 -21.17
CA ALA A 267 4.75 -0.60 -20.75
C ALA A 267 5.60 -0.26 -21.97
N THR A 268 5.90 1.02 -22.16
CA THR A 268 6.63 1.45 -23.34
C THR A 268 8.00 0.79 -23.25
N ILE A 269 8.25 -0.19 -24.11
CA ILE A 269 9.57 -0.78 -24.24
C ILE A 269 10.38 0.22 -25.07
N TYR A 270 11.24 0.96 -24.41
CA TYR A 270 12.11 1.94 -25.05
C TYR A 270 13.22 1.22 -25.81
N MET A 271 13.49 1.73 -27.01
CA MET A 271 14.67 1.33 -27.77
C MET A 271 15.87 2.17 -27.31
N VAL A 272 17.07 1.62 -27.35
CA VAL A 272 18.31 2.26 -26.88
C VAL A 272 18.51 3.65 -27.50
N LYS A 273 18.13 3.86 -28.77
CA LYS A 273 18.19 5.18 -29.41
C LYS A 273 17.29 6.22 -28.72
N ASP A 274 16.12 5.82 -28.23
CA ASP A 274 15.11 6.72 -27.67
C ASP A 274 15.48 7.08 -26.23
N ILE A 275 16.08 6.14 -25.50
CA ILE A 275 16.60 6.34 -24.15
C ILE A 275 17.63 7.48 -24.12
N LYS A 276 18.49 7.57 -25.14
CA LYS A 276 19.50 8.64 -25.26
C LYS A 276 18.91 10.04 -25.46
N ASN A 277 17.65 10.10 -25.90
CA ASN A 277 16.95 11.35 -26.20
C ASN A 277 15.91 11.72 -25.12
N LEU A 278 15.81 10.94 -24.03
CA LEU A 278 14.94 11.29 -22.91
C LEU A 278 15.47 12.55 -22.21
N GLY A 279 14.55 13.45 -21.85
CA GLY A 279 14.88 14.69 -21.15
C GLY A 279 15.12 14.49 -19.65
N ASP A 280 15.46 15.59 -18.96
CA ASP A 280 15.82 15.60 -17.52
C ASP A 280 14.72 15.03 -16.61
N ASP A 281 13.46 15.06 -17.04
CA ASP A 281 12.30 14.46 -16.34
C ASP A 281 12.45 12.94 -16.08
N PHE A 282 13.34 12.26 -16.80
CA PHE A 282 13.59 10.83 -16.71
C PHE A 282 14.80 10.46 -15.84
N ILE A 283 15.54 11.43 -15.31
CA ILE A 283 16.63 11.18 -14.37
C ILE A 283 16.03 10.50 -13.12
N GLU A 284 16.63 9.38 -12.68
CA GLU A 284 16.15 8.52 -11.58
C GLU A 284 14.76 7.88 -11.79
N SER A 285 14.23 7.93 -13.01
CA SER A 285 13.00 7.20 -13.37
C SER A 285 13.27 5.74 -13.71
N HIS A 286 12.24 4.89 -13.62
CA HIS A 286 12.32 3.49 -14.07
C HIS A 286 11.77 3.41 -15.50
N ILE A 287 12.51 2.75 -16.38
CA ILE A 287 12.11 2.49 -17.77
C ILE A 287 12.26 1.00 -18.10
N LEU A 288 11.54 0.56 -19.12
CA LEU A 288 11.66 -0.80 -19.62
C LEU A 288 12.32 -0.82 -20.98
N CYS A 289 13.27 -1.74 -21.14
CA CYS A 289 14.05 -1.91 -22.34
C CYS A 289 14.39 -3.40 -22.49
N GLN A 290 14.36 -3.89 -23.73
CA GLN A 290 14.76 -5.26 -24.06
C GLN A 290 16.07 -5.21 -24.83
N VAL A 291 17.12 -5.77 -24.24
CA VAL A 291 18.48 -5.75 -24.81
C VAL A 291 19.15 -7.11 -24.70
N LYS A 292 20.05 -7.38 -25.63
CA LYS A 292 21.00 -8.49 -25.56
C LYS A 292 22.27 -8.04 -24.87
N LEU A 293 22.63 -8.73 -23.79
CA LEU A 293 23.91 -8.55 -23.12
C LEU A 293 25.02 -9.09 -24.04
N THR A 294 26.00 -8.28 -24.39
CA THR A 294 27.01 -8.63 -25.40
C THR A 294 28.40 -8.79 -24.82
N LYS A 295 28.89 -7.79 -24.06
CA LYS A 295 30.27 -7.76 -23.59
C LYS A 295 30.37 -7.21 -22.18
N PHE A 296 30.95 -8.00 -21.29
CA PHE A 296 31.38 -7.53 -19.97
C PHE A 296 32.57 -6.57 -20.13
N GLN A 297 32.51 -5.43 -19.45
CA GLN A 297 33.68 -4.56 -19.38
C GLN A 297 34.73 -5.23 -18.49
N GLN A 298 35.95 -5.31 -19.01
CA GLN A 298 37.06 -5.92 -18.29
C GLN A 298 37.61 -4.92 -17.27
N LEU A 299 37.02 -4.94 -16.08
CA LEU A 299 37.48 -4.19 -14.92
C LEU A 299 38.46 -5.03 -14.09
N LYS A 300 39.35 -4.36 -13.35
CA LYS A 300 40.29 -5.02 -12.43
C LYS A 300 39.57 -5.78 -11.32
N THR A 301 38.39 -5.30 -10.90
CA THR A 301 37.57 -5.90 -9.85
C THR A 301 36.09 -5.76 -10.22
N TRP A 302 35.31 -6.84 -10.07
CA TRP A 302 33.85 -6.88 -10.29
C TRP A 302 33.03 -6.77 -9.02
N CYS A 303 33.72 -6.61 -7.89
CA CYS A 303 33.09 -6.43 -6.60
C CYS A 303 33.81 -5.30 -5.84
N HIS A 304 33.06 -4.67 -4.95
CA HIS A 304 33.58 -3.71 -4.00
C HIS A 304 33.25 -4.16 -2.57
N PRO A 305 34.10 -3.82 -1.59
CA PRO A 305 33.87 -4.16 -0.21
C PRO A 305 32.74 -3.28 0.37
N ILE A 306 31.89 -3.87 1.20
CA ILE A 306 30.74 -3.23 1.85
C ILE A 306 30.69 -3.55 3.34
N CYS A 307 30.06 -2.65 4.10
CA CYS A 307 29.92 -2.77 5.54
C CYS A 307 28.95 -3.89 5.90
N THR A 308 29.37 -4.81 6.77
CA THR A 308 28.56 -5.96 7.24
C THR A 308 27.32 -5.58 8.05
N SER A 309 27.11 -4.30 8.41
CA SER A 309 25.93 -3.86 9.17
C SER A 309 25.02 -2.89 8.43
N CYS A 310 25.56 -2.00 7.59
CA CYS A 310 24.74 -1.04 6.83
C CYS A 310 24.78 -1.26 5.32
N TYR A 311 25.59 -2.21 4.84
CA TYR A 311 25.77 -2.54 3.43
C TYR A 311 26.28 -1.40 2.53
N GLU A 312 26.74 -0.30 3.14
CA GLU A 312 27.35 0.83 2.45
C GLU A 312 28.79 0.51 2.05
N ARG A 313 29.28 1.15 0.98
CA ARG A 313 30.64 0.95 0.49
C ARG A 313 31.66 1.33 1.57
N VAL A 314 32.65 0.46 1.80
CA VAL A 314 33.77 0.79 2.70
C VAL A 314 34.94 1.35 1.92
N HIS A 315 35.71 2.19 2.60
CA HIS A 315 36.90 2.84 2.06
C HIS A 315 38.11 2.45 2.89
N VAL A 316 39.28 2.37 2.27
CA VAL A 316 40.52 2.11 2.99
C VAL A 316 41.02 3.43 3.57
N LEU A 317 41.06 3.53 4.90
CA LEU A 317 41.64 4.63 5.65
C LEU A 317 42.74 4.07 6.54
N ASN A 318 43.97 4.56 6.42
CA ASN A 318 45.13 4.09 7.18
C ASN A 318 45.37 2.56 7.11
N ASN A 319 45.23 1.96 5.93
CA ASN A 319 45.27 0.50 5.71
C ASN A 319 44.16 -0.32 6.37
N GLU A 320 43.12 0.32 6.90
CA GLU A 320 41.96 -0.34 7.49
C GLU A 320 40.69 -0.04 6.68
N GLU A 321 39.93 -1.08 6.34
CA GLU A 321 38.62 -0.92 5.71
C GLU A 321 37.66 -0.26 6.70
N THR A 322 37.21 0.95 6.40
CA THR A 322 36.40 1.78 7.30
C THR A 322 35.09 2.15 6.62
N CYS A 323 33.99 2.00 7.36
CA CYS A 323 32.68 2.45 6.91
C CYS A 323 32.44 3.90 7.38
N SER A 324 32.35 4.85 6.44
CA SER A 324 32.11 6.27 6.74
C SER A 324 30.76 6.51 7.42
N PHE A 325 29.76 5.68 7.11
CA PHE A 325 28.41 5.79 7.66
C PHE A 325 28.34 5.28 9.11
N CYS A 326 28.87 4.08 9.38
CA CYS A 326 28.90 3.49 10.72
C CYS A 326 30.04 4.02 11.60
N LYS A 327 30.99 4.77 11.02
CA LYS A 327 32.21 5.28 11.67
C LYS A 327 32.97 4.18 12.40
N ARG A 328 33.10 3.01 11.77
CA ARG A 328 33.78 1.84 12.33
C ARG A 328 34.71 1.20 11.32
N VAL A 329 35.74 0.55 11.82
CA VAL A 329 36.56 -0.38 11.06
C VAL A 329 35.76 -1.66 10.79
N VAL A 330 35.88 -2.19 9.58
CA VAL A 330 35.23 -3.41 9.10
C VAL A 330 36.34 -4.36 8.63
N PRO A 331 36.97 -5.13 9.55
CA PRO A 331 38.14 -5.95 9.20
C PRO A 331 37.87 -7.04 8.15
N TYR A 332 36.62 -7.49 8.07
CA TYR A 332 36.15 -8.49 7.10
C TYR A 332 34.93 -7.92 6.37
N ALA A 333 35.15 -7.01 5.42
CA ALA A 333 34.05 -6.48 4.62
C ALA A 333 33.46 -7.56 3.71
N ASP A 334 32.13 -7.55 3.59
CA ASP A 334 31.44 -8.38 2.60
C ASP A 334 31.68 -7.81 1.20
N LYS A 335 31.55 -8.66 0.17
CA LYS A 335 31.73 -8.24 -1.23
C LYS A 335 30.38 -8.11 -1.91
N LYS A 336 30.14 -6.98 -2.56
CA LYS A 336 28.96 -6.74 -3.40
C LYS A 336 29.37 -6.64 -4.86
N PHE A 337 28.67 -7.34 -5.75
CA PHE A 337 28.96 -7.23 -7.18
C PHE A 337 28.45 -5.92 -7.77
N GLU A 338 29.25 -5.37 -8.67
CA GLU A 338 28.92 -4.23 -9.54
C GLU A 338 29.61 -4.48 -10.88
N VAL A 339 28.83 -4.89 -11.88
CA VAL A 339 29.35 -5.36 -13.16
C VAL A 339 28.85 -4.46 -14.27
N TYR A 340 29.78 -3.88 -15.02
CA TYR A 340 29.49 -3.02 -16.16
C TYR A 340 29.41 -3.89 -17.41
N ILE A 341 28.28 -3.81 -18.11
CA ILE A 341 28.01 -4.64 -19.27
C ILE A 341 27.51 -3.80 -20.44
N THR A 342 28.01 -4.10 -21.62
CA THR A 342 27.50 -3.53 -22.86
C THR A 342 26.27 -4.31 -23.29
N ALA A 343 25.16 -3.60 -23.48
CA ALA A 343 23.90 -4.17 -23.90
C ALA A 343 23.43 -3.49 -25.20
N ASN A 344 22.96 -4.30 -26.14
CA ASN A 344 22.58 -3.84 -27.47
C ASN A 344 21.16 -4.28 -27.82
N ASP A 345 20.48 -3.45 -28.60
CA ASP A 345 19.29 -3.82 -29.37
C ASP A 345 19.52 -3.50 -30.85
N GLU A 346 18.48 -3.59 -31.68
CA GLU A 346 18.54 -3.28 -33.11
C GLU A 346 18.84 -1.79 -33.41
N THR A 347 18.69 -0.92 -32.41
CA THR A 347 18.78 0.54 -32.55
C THR A 347 20.06 1.15 -31.98
N GLY A 348 20.81 0.41 -31.15
CA GLY A 348 22.10 0.85 -30.67
C GLY A 348 22.65 0.08 -29.47
N SER A 349 23.67 0.69 -28.87
CA SER A 349 24.39 0.16 -27.70
C SER A 349 24.33 1.13 -26.53
N MET A 350 24.23 0.57 -25.33
CA MET A 350 24.34 1.28 -24.05
C MET A 350 25.15 0.46 -23.04
N VAL A 351 25.59 1.12 -21.97
CA VAL A 351 26.27 0.47 -20.84
C VAL A 351 25.27 0.36 -19.68
N LEU A 352 25.12 -0.84 -19.16
CA LEU A 352 24.32 -1.14 -17.97
C LEU A 352 25.25 -1.47 -16.80
N ILE A 353 24.80 -1.14 -15.59
CA ILE A 353 25.43 -1.55 -14.35
C ILE A 353 24.52 -2.59 -13.71
N LEU A 354 25.01 -3.83 -13.58
CA LEU A 354 24.32 -4.90 -12.87
C LEU A 354 24.81 -4.94 -11.43
N GLU A 355 23.88 -4.82 -10.48
CA GLU A 355 24.17 -4.95 -9.05
C GLU A 355 24.10 -6.42 -8.60
N ASP A 356 24.47 -6.67 -7.34
CA ASP A 356 24.61 -8.00 -6.73
C ASP A 356 23.44 -8.96 -6.98
N ARG A 357 22.20 -8.48 -6.91
CA ARG A 357 21.02 -9.33 -7.12
C ARG A 357 20.94 -9.83 -8.56
N GLU A 358 21.11 -8.93 -9.52
CA GLU A 358 21.01 -9.20 -10.95
C GLU A 358 22.15 -10.12 -11.38
N VAL A 359 23.38 -9.85 -10.92
CA VAL A 359 24.56 -10.67 -11.20
C VAL A 359 24.35 -12.11 -10.70
N ARG A 360 23.88 -12.29 -9.46
CA ARG A 360 23.61 -13.64 -8.92
C ARG A 360 22.51 -14.35 -9.69
N THR A 361 21.46 -13.63 -10.10
CA THR A 361 20.34 -14.22 -10.86
C THR A 361 20.78 -14.73 -12.23
N VAL A 362 21.65 -14.00 -12.92
CA VAL A 362 22.20 -14.43 -14.21
C VAL A 362 23.15 -15.63 -14.04
N GLY A 363 23.94 -15.66 -12.98
CA GLY A 363 24.91 -16.74 -12.71
C GLY A 363 24.31 -18.10 -12.34
N TYR A 364 23.07 -18.14 -11.80
CA TYR A 364 22.41 -19.41 -11.46
C TYR A 364 21.78 -20.15 -12.66
N ASN A 365 21.61 -19.49 -13.79
CA ASN A 365 20.98 -20.08 -14.99
C ASN A 365 22.00 -20.64 -16.00
N TYR A 366 23.28 -20.76 -15.61
CA TYR A 366 24.36 -21.34 -16.39
C TYR A 366 25.11 -22.42 -15.63
#